data_AF-A0A970LKV3-F1
#
_entry.id   AF-A0A970LKV3-F1
#
_cell.length_a   1.000
_cell.length_b   1.000
_cell.length_c   1.000
_cell.angle_alpha   90.00
_cell.angle_beta   90.00
_cell.angle_gamma   90.00
#
_symmetry.space_group_name_H-M   'P 1'
#
loop_
_entity.id
_entity.type
_entity.pdbx_description
1 polymer ?
#
loop_
_entity_poly.entity_id
_entity_poly.type
_entity_poly.pdbx_seq_one_letter_code
_entity_poly.pdbx_strand_id
1 'polypeptide(L)'
;MVIVEFIQKFSHPILDWIMRILTEGGDAIVFISLSGIFFWTVDKKFAFRLMLTFLFSALINGTIKEFVKRPRPYQAGAKPILQKTDGYSMPSGHAQNVALTSIFILDKYPQRKWLRNTLLAMSIIVPFTRIYLGQHYLSDVLVGLLLGVIFGYLGIYFFKKFADKEEYIALTLIPLFVILMLIHGSEQLIAAGAAYIGLAIGYYLEKTYIKSEVQAPLKIQVLKLIIGLGIIFGLKEGLKSLFSLIGTYFFLDVIRYFILGLWASFGALTLFKYAFKTTSQRAVLQQQNK
;
A
#
# COMPACT_ATOMS: atom_id res chain seq x y z
N MET A 1 -27.57 8.76 0.31
CA MET A 1 -27.53 10.17 -0.13
C MET A 1 -27.73 11.11 1.06
N VAL A 2 -28.87 11.02 1.76
CA VAL A 2 -29.23 11.84 2.94
C VAL A 2 -28.08 12.13 3.91
N ILE A 3 -27.32 11.12 4.32
CA ILE A 3 -26.19 11.30 5.26
C ILE A 3 -25.08 12.18 4.68
N VAL A 4 -24.74 11.98 3.39
CA VAL A 4 -23.70 12.78 2.71
C VAL A 4 -24.13 14.23 2.65
N GLU A 5 -25.36 14.48 2.19
CA GLU A 5 -25.92 15.83 2.09
C GLU A 5 -26.00 16.53 3.45
N PHE A 6 -26.43 15.81 4.50
CA PHE A 6 -26.47 16.32 5.86
C PHE A 6 -25.09 16.76 6.34
N ILE A 7 -24.06 15.93 6.15
CA ILE A 7 -22.68 16.27 6.53
C ILE A 7 -22.17 17.47 5.72
N GLN A 8 -22.51 17.55 4.43
CA GLN A 8 -22.05 18.63 3.56
C GLN A 8 -22.67 20.00 3.86
N LYS A 9 -23.75 20.07 4.66
CA LYS A 9 -24.28 21.35 5.19
C LYS A 9 -23.26 22.10 6.04
N PHE A 10 -22.30 21.39 6.64
CA PHE A 10 -21.23 21.97 7.45
C PHE A 10 -20.00 22.36 6.62
N SER A 11 -20.06 22.24 5.28
CA SER A 11 -18.92 22.55 4.41
C SER A 11 -18.56 24.04 4.41
N HIS A 12 -17.30 24.33 4.71
CA HIS A 12 -16.70 25.66 4.68
C HIS A 12 -15.22 25.54 4.29
N PRO A 13 -14.60 26.52 3.59
CA PRO A 13 -13.23 26.43 3.07
C PRO A 13 -12.16 25.88 4.04
N ILE A 14 -12.17 26.31 5.30
CA ILE A 14 -11.21 25.84 6.32
C ILE A 14 -11.42 24.34 6.60
N LEU A 15 -12.65 23.91 6.81
CA LEU A 15 -12.96 22.51 7.10
C LEU A 15 -12.70 21.64 5.86
N ASP A 16 -13.01 22.12 4.66
CA ASP A 16 -12.71 21.44 3.41
C ASP A 16 -11.20 21.20 3.26
N TRP A 17 -10.37 22.20 3.59
CA TRP A 17 -8.92 22.08 3.57
C TRP A 17 -8.41 21.05 4.60
N ILE A 18 -8.92 21.09 5.84
CA ILE A 18 -8.58 20.11 6.88
C ILE A 18 -8.95 18.69 6.42
N MET A 19 -10.16 18.49 5.88
CA MET A 19 -10.64 17.19 5.43
C MET A 19 -9.84 16.64 4.25
N ARG A 20 -9.37 17.51 3.35
CA ARG A 20 -8.46 17.15 2.25
C ARG A 20 -7.10 16.68 2.76
N ILE A 21 -6.56 17.26 3.82
CA ILE A 21 -5.30 16.78 4.40
C ILE A 21 -5.51 15.46 5.14
N LEU A 22 -6.56 15.38 5.96
CA LEU A 22 -6.82 14.20 6.77
C LEU A 22 -7.16 12.96 5.92
N THR A 23 -7.79 13.13 4.75
CA THR A 23 -8.06 11.98 3.86
C THR A 23 -6.79 11.32 3.33
N GLU A 24 -5.67 12.03 3.19
CA GLU A 24 -4.42 11.47 2.65
C GLU A 24 -3.89 10.34 3.54
N GLY A 25 -4.22 10.32 4.84
CA GLY A 25 -3.89 9.21 5.73
C GLY A 25 -4.47 7.86 5.31
N GLY A 26 -5.47 7.85 4.42
CA GLY A 26 -6.04 6.65 3.79
C GLY A 26 -5.55 6.36 2.38
N ASP A 27 -4.68 7.19 1.82
CA ASP A 27 -4.18 6.98 0.46
C ASP A 27 -3.17 5.83 0.42
N ALA A 28 -3.21 5.05 -0.68
CA ALA A 28 -2.30 3.93 -0.91
C ALA A 28 -0.81 4.34 -0.79
N ILE A 29 -0.46 5.57 -1.15
CA ILE A 29 0.92 6.07 -1.08
C ILE A 29 1.45 6.12 0.36
N VAL A 30 0.61 6.43 1.35
CA VAL A 30 1.00 6.44 2.76
C VAL A 30 1.36 5.03 3.21
N PHE A 31 0.57 4.04 2.81
CA PHE A 31 0.81 2.63 3.14
C PHE A 31 2.04 2.05 2.44
N ILE A 32 2.23 2.39 1.16
CA ILE A 32 3.43 2.02 0.40
C ILE A 32 4.67 2.64 1.05
N SER A 33 4.60 3.91 1.44
CA SER A 33 5.71 4.60 2.11
C SER A 33 6.01 3.99 3.48
N LEU A 34 4.99 3.75 4.30
CA LEU A 34 5.13 3.09 5.60
C LEU A 34 5.75 1.70 5.45
N SER A 35 5.25 0.91 4.49
CA SER A 35 5.80 -0.40 4.21
C SER A 35 7.24 -0.32 3.75
N GLY A 36 7.61 0.63 2.87
CA GLY A 36 8.99 0.87 2.46
C GLY A 36 9.92 1.22 3.63
N ILE A 37 9.43 2.04 4.59
CA ILE A 37 10.18 2.34 5.82
C ILE A 37 10.47 1.05 6.59
N PHE A 38 9.45 0.23 6.85
CA PHE A 38 9.67 -1.05 7.53
C PHE A 38 10.58 -1.96 6.70
N PHE A 39 10.38 -2.04 5.39
CA PHE A 39 11.04 -2.98 4.50
C PHE A 39 12.54 -2.74 4.43
N TRP A 40 12.96 -1.48 4.36
CA TRP A 40 14.36 -1.13 4.14
C TRP A 40 15.14 -0.82 5.41
N THR A 41 14.45 -0.53 6.54
CA THR A 41 15.12 -0.01 7.73
C THR A 41 14.81 -0.74 9.04
N VAL A 42 13.66 -1.43 9.15
CA VAL A 42 13.22 -2.02 10.44
C VAL A 42 13.13 -3.54 10.38
N ASP A 43 12.24 -4.07 9.54
CA ASP A 43 11.87 -5.47 9.49
C ASP A 43 11.20 -5.78 8.15
N LYS A 44 12.00 -6.30 7.22
CA LYS A 44 11.58 -6.69 5.87
C LYS A 44 10.50 -7.76 5.86
N LYS A 45 10.49 -8.67 6.83
CA LYS A 45 9.54 -9.77 6.89
C LYS A 45 8.16 -9.27 7.26
N PHE A 46 8.08 -8.43 8.29
CA PHE A 46 6.84 -7.74 8.63
C PHE A 46 6.33 -6.87 7.49
N ALA A 47 7.21 -6.08 6.88
CA ALA A 47 6.85 -5.20 5.78
C ALA A 47 6.31 -5.97 4.57
N PHE A 48 6.95 -7.09 4.22
CA PHE A 48 6.49 -7.97 3.16
C PHE A 48 5.10 -8.53 3.46
N ARG A 49 4.88 -9.04 4.68
CA ARG A 49 3.57 -9.56 5.10
C ARG A 49 2.47 -8.49 5.04
N LEU A 50 2.76 -7.29 5.55
CA LEU A 50 1.84 -6.15 5.48
C LEU A 50 1.51 -5.79 4.02
N MET A 51 2.51 -5.67 3.16
CA MET A 51 2.32 -5.31 1.76
C MET A 51 1.59 -6.41 0.99
N LEU A 52 1.88 -7.69 1.24
CA LEU A 52 1.21 -8.83 0.62
C LEU A 52 -0.29 -8.82 0.95
N THR A 53 -0.63 -8.65 2.24
CA THR A 53 -2.03 -8.56 2.68
C THR A 53 -2.71 -7.29 2.16
N PHE A 54 -2.01 -6.16 2.12
CA PHE A 54 -2.51 -4.92 1.53
C PHE A 54 -2.90 -5.12 0.06
N LEU A 55 -2.00 -5.65 -0.77
CA LEU A 55 -2.22 -5.87 -2.20
C LEU A 55 -3.32 -6.91 -2.46
N PHE A 56 -3.38 -7.98 -1.66
CA PHE A 56 -4.47 -8.93 -1.72
C PHE A 56 -5.82 -8.30 -1.34
N SER A 57 -5.85 -7.46 -0.30
CA SER A 57 -7.07 -6.74 0.06
C SER A 57 -7.48 -5.74 -1.03
N ALA A 58 -6.52 -5.09 -1.68
CA ALA A 58 -6.75 -4.15 -2.77
C ALA A 58 -7.29 -4.85 -4.02
N LEU A 59 -6.82 -6.08 -4.29
CA LEU A 59 -7.37 -6.95 -5.32
C LEU A 59 -8.86 -7.21 -5.07
N ILE A 60 -9.21 -7.70 -3.87
CA ILE A 60 -10.61 -7.96 -3.51
C ILE A 60 -11.45 -6.68 -3.56
N ASN A 61 -10.93 -5.55 -3.08
CA ASN A 61 -11.60 -4.26 -3.16
C ASN A 61 -11.91 -3.87 -4.61
N GLY A 62 -10.92 -3.95 -5.50
CA GLY A 62 -11.07 -3.67 -6.93
C GLY A 62 -12.07 -4.62 -7.59
N THR A 63 -12.01 -5.92 -7.28
CA THR A 63 -12.96 -6.90 -7.80
C THR A 63 -14.39 -6.60 -7.36
N ILE A 64 -14.62 -6.30 -6.07
CA ILE A 64 -15.96 -5.91 -5.59
C ILE A 64 -16.44 -4.63 -6.27
N LYS A 65 -15.56 -3.65 -6.50
CA LYS A 65 -15.91 -2.42 -7.25
C LYS A 65 -16.44 -2.74 -8.64
N GLU A 66 -15.77 -3.64 -9.36
CA GLU A 66 -16.16 -4.04 -10.71
C GLU A 66 -17.44 -4.89 -10.74
N PHE A 67 -17.76 -5.62 -9.67
CA PHE A 67 -19.03 -6.34 -9.56
C PHE A 67 -20.21 -5.43 -9.18
N VAL A 68 -20.02 -4.55 -8.18
CA VAL A 68 -21.10 -3.73 -7.63
C VAL A 68 -21.38 -2.52 -8.53
N LYS A 69 -20.35 -1.97 -9.18
CA LYS A 69 -20.42 -0.82 -10.09
C LYS A 69 -21.19 0.40 -9.54
N ARG A 70 -21.14 0.61 -8.23
CA ARG A 70 -21.90 1.69 -7.58
C ARG A 70 -21.38 3.06 -7.99
N PRO A 71 -22.23 3.98 -8.52
CA PRO A 71 -21.82 5.36 -8.79
C PRO A 71 -21.52 6.11 -7.48
N ARG A 72 -20.59 7.05 -7.51
CA ARG A 72 -20.19 7.85 -6.34
C ARG A 72 -21.25 8.89 -5.97
N PRO A 73 -21.31 9.35 -4.72
CA PRO A 73 -22.29 10.36 -4.29
C PRO A 73 -22.26 11.64 -5.13
N TYR A 74 -21.09 12.12 -5.54
CA TYR A 74 -21.00 13.32 -6.39
C TYR A 74 -21.57 13.13 -7.81
N GLN A 75 -21.69 11.88 -8.28
CA GLN A 75 -22.37 11.58 -9.55
C GLN A 75 -23.89 11.57 -9.38
N ALA A 76 -24.37 11.47 -8.14
CA ALA A 76 -25.77 11.50 -7.75
C ALA A 76 -26.20 12.85 -7.13
N GLY A 77 -25.40 13.91 -7.30
CA GLY A 77 -25.75 15.28 -6.88
C GLY A 77 -25.03 15.82 -5.64
N ALA A 78 -24.18 15.04 -4.98
CA ALA A 78 -23.43 15.53 -3.81
C ALA A 78 -22.35 16.54 -4.24
N LYS A 79 -22.02 17.49 -3.36
CA LYS A 79 -20.98 18.50 -3.63
C LYS A 79 -19.61 17.81 -3.79
N PRO A 80 -18.91 17.95 -4.94
CA PRO A 80 -17.58 17.36 -5.13
C PRO A 80 -16.52 18.23 -4.46
N ILE A 81 -16.38 18.12 -3.13
CA ILE A 81 -15.42 18.91 -2.35
C ILE A 81 -13.98 18.51 -2.66
N LEU A 82 -13.74 17.28 -3.09
CA LEU A 82 -12.45 16.81 -3.63
C LEU A 82 -12.56 16.62 -5.15
N GLN A 83 -11.42 16.62 -5.85
CA GLN A 83 -11.38 16.25 -7.27
C GLN A 83 -12.11 14.92 -7.51
N LYS A 84 -12.88 14.88 -8.59
CA LYS A 84 -13.61 13.67 -9.00
C LYS A 84 -12.59 12.57 -9.28
N THR A 85 -12.79 11.40 -8.66
CA THR A 85 -11.90 10.25 -8.83
C THR A 85 -12.58 9.26 -9.76
N ASP A 86 -11.85 8.71 -10.72
CA ASP A 86 -12.41 7.68 -11.58
C ASP A 86 -12.75 6.39 -10.80
N GLY A 87 -13.60 5.56 -11.42
CA GLY A 87 -14.04 4.27 -10.88
C GLY A 87 -15.16 4.31 -9.84
N TYR A 88 -15.53 3.14 -9.35
CA TYR A 88 -16.75 2.92 -8.55
C TYR A 88 -16.57 3.25 -7.06
N SER A 89 -17.69 3.49 -6.37
CA SER A 89 -17.70 3.91 -4.98
C SER A 89 -17.48 2.76 -3.99
N MET A 90 -18.17 1.63 -4.15
CA MET A 90 -18.20 0.58 -3.14
C MET A 90 -17.17 -0.54 -3.42
N PRO A 91 -16.33 -0.94 -2.46
CA PRO A 91 -16.15 -0.39 -1.11
C PRO A 91 -15.11 0.74 -1.05
N SER A 92 -15.04 1.46 0.07
CA SER A 92 -14.06 2.53 0.27
C SER A 92 -12.66 1.98 0.52
N GLY A 93 -11.74 2.22 -0.42
CA GLY A 93 -10.34 1.80 -0.30
C GLY A 93 -9.60 2.50 0.85
N HIS A 94 -9.82 3.80 1.05
CA HIS A 94 -9.18 4.54 2.16
C HIS A 94 -9.56 3.98 3.53
N ALA A 95 -10.85 3.69 3.73
CA ALA A 95 -11.34 3.11 4.97
C ALA A 95 -10.75 1.70 5.20
N GLN A 96 -10.69 0.89 4.15
CA GLN A 96 -10.08 -0.44 4.18
C GLN A 96 -8.60 -0.40 4.53
N ASN A 97 -7.84 0.50 3.88
CA ASN A 97 -6.40 0.59 4.07
C ASN A 97 -6.03 0.96 5.52
N VAL A 98 -6.69 2.00 6.06
CA VAL A 98 -6.43 2.45 7.44
C VAL A 98 -6.75 1.36 8.46
N ALA A 99 -7.89 0.67 8.30
CA ALA A 99 -8.27 -0.41 9.20
C ALA A 99 -7.26 -1.58 9.16
N LEU A 100 -6.90 -2.06 7.96
CA LEU A 100 -5.95 -3.16 7.77
C LEU A 100 -4.60 -2.84 8.40
N THR A 101 -4.05 -1.67 8.10
CA THR A 101 -2.74 -1.27 8.62
C THR A 101 -2.77 -1.03 10.12
N SER A 102 -3.86 -0.47 10.65
CA SER A 102 -4.02 -0.31 12.10
C SER A 102 -3.92 -1.65 12.82
N ILE A 103 -4.58 -2.70 12.31
CA ILE A 103 -4.52 -4.05 12.87
C ILE A 103 -3.09 -4.62 12.81
N PHE A 104 -2.40 -4.52 11.67
CA PHE A 104 -1.02 -5.01 11.53
C PHE A 104 -0.03 -4.30 12.46
N ILE A 105 -0.12 -2.97 12.55
CA ILE A 105 0.78 -2.18 13.38
C ILE A 105 0.53 -2.45 14.87
N LEU A 106 -0.73 -2.68 15.27
CA LEU A 106 -1.07 -3.01 16.65
C LEU A 106 -0.67 -4.42 17.06
N ASP A 107 -0.71 -5.39 16.14
CA ASP A 107 -0.15 -6.74 16.40
C ASP A 107 1.36 -6.68 16.62
N LYS A 108 2.07 -5.83 15.87
CA LYS A 108 3.52 -5.65 16.03
C LYS A 108 3.90 -4.85 17.27
N TYR A 109 3.12 -3.84 17.64
CA TYR A 109 3.44 -2.91 18.73
C TYR A 109 2.32 -2.80 19.77
N PRO A 110 1.89 -3.91 20.39
CA PRO A 110 0.68 -3.93 21.24
C PRO A 110 0.82 -3.08 22.51
N GLN A 111 2.05 -2.90 22.99
CA GLN A 111 2.34 -2.16 24.23
C GLN A 111 2.35 -0.62 24.05
N ARG A 112 2.36 -0.12 22.80
CA ARG A 112 2.43 1.33 22.52
C ARG A 112 1.03 1.95 22.57
N LYS A 113 0.53 2.25 23.77
CA LYS A 113 -0.84 2.81 23.99
C LYS A 113 -1.13 4.06 23.15
N TRP A 114 -0.16 4.96 23.00
CA TRP A 114 -0.33 6.17 22.18
C TRP A 114 -0.61 5.81 20.71
N LEU A 115 0.12 4.83 20.17
CA LEU A 115 -0.03 4.36 18.79
C LEU A 115 -1.40 3.74 18.56
N ARG A 116 -1.90 2.98 19.54
CA ARG A 116 -3.28 2.45 19.53
C ARG A 116 -4.30 3.57 19.44
N ASN A 117 -4.20 4.58 20.29
CA ASN A 117 -5.15 5.68 20.30
C ASN A 117 -5.11 6.46 18.97
N THR A 118 -3.91 6.72 18.42
CA THR A 118 -3.74 7.36 17.12
C THR A 118 -4.36 6.55 15.98
N LEU A 119 -4.12 5.24 15.92
CA LEU A 119 -4.64 4.37 14.86
C LEU A 119 -6.16 4.19 14.94
N LEU A 120 -6.72 4.11 16.15
CA LEU A 120 -8.17 4.10 16.35
C LEU A 120 -8.80 5.43 15.89
N ALA A 121 -8.19 6.56 16.25
CA ALA A 121 -8.64 7.88 15.80
C ALA A 121 -8.59 8.00 14.27
N MET A 122 -7.49 7.57 13.64
CA MET A 122 -7.36 7.55 12.17
C MET A 122 -8.40 6.64 11.52
N SER A 123 -8.71 5.49 12.12
CA SER A 123 -9.75 4.56 11.65
C SER A 123 -11.17 5.12 11.74
N ILE A 124 -11.36 6.29 12.36
CA ILE A 124 -12.65 7.02 12.41
C ILE A 124 -12.58 8.27 11.53
N ILE A 125 -11.50 9.05 11.68
CA ILE A 125 -11.31 10.33 10.98
C ILE A 125 -11.21 10.13 9.47
N VAL A 126 -10.36 9.21 9.01
CA VAL A 126 -10.15 9.01 7.57
C VAL A 126 -11.41 8.52 6.87
N PRO A 127 -12.16 7.52 7.36
CA PRO A 127 -13.40 7.15 6.71
C PRO A 127 -14.47 8.25 6.76
N PHE A 128 -14.52 9.04 7.84
CA PHE A 128 -15.43 10.18 7.92
C PHE A 128 -15.14 11.22 6.82
N THR A 129 -13.86 11.53 6.57
CA THR A 129 -13.49 12.50 5.52
C THR A 129 -13.98 12.05 4.14
N ARG A 130 -14.05 10.74 3.87
CA ARG A 130 -14.56 10.20 2.59
C ARG A 130 -16.04 10.48 2.35
N ILE A 131 -16.83 10.49 3.43
CA ILE A 131 -18.26 10.83 3.37
C ILE A 131 -18.40 12.35 3.21
N TYR A 132 -17.68 13.11 4.03
CA TYR A 132 -17.66 14.58 3.98
C TYR A 132 -17.30 15.09 2.58
N LEU A 133 -16.23 14.56 1.99
CA LEU A 133 -15.73 14.96 0.66
C LEU A 133 -16.61 14.51 -0.50
N GLY A 134 -17.73 13.83 -0.24
CA GLY A 134 -18.69 13.38 -1.25
C GLY A 134 -18.22 12.19 -2.10
N GLN A 135 -17.20 11.46 -1.64
CA GLN A 135 -16.55 10.39 -2.40
C GLN A 135 -17.20 9.02 -2.18
N HIS A 136 -17.77 8.80 -1.00
CA HIS A 136 -18.34 7.52 -0.59
C HIS A 136 -19.61 7.70 0.24
N TYR A 137 -20.53 6.74 0.10
CA TYR A 137 -21.65 6.60 1.03
C TYR A 137 -21.16 5.95 2.33
N LEU A 138 -21.93 6.13 3.41
CA LEU A 138 -21.65 5.50 4.71
C LEU A 138 -21.48 3.98 4.59
N SER A 139 -22.33 3.30 3.81
CA SER A 139 -22.23 1.85 3.60
C SER A 139 -20.92 1.44 2.93
N ASP A 140 -20.38 2.25 2.01
CA ASP A 140 -19.12 1.93 1.33
C ASP A 140 -17.94 2.02 2.31
N VAL A 141 -18.01 2.99 3.22
CA VAL A 141 -17.08 3.16 4.33
C VAL A 141 -17.16 2.00 5.31
N LEU A 142 -18.36 1.60 5.72
CA LEU A 142 -18.56 0.48 6.65
C LEU A 142 -18.05 -0.84 6.06
N VAL A 143 -18.35 -1.12 4.78
CA VAL A 143 -17.82 -2.31 4.11
C VAL A 143 -16.30 -2.22 3.94
N GLY A 144 -15.76 -1.04 3.61
CA GLY A 144 -14.31 -0.84 3.56
C GLY A 144 -13.64 -1.16 4.90
N LEU A 145 -14.14 -0.60 6.01
CA LEU A 145 -13.63 -0.87 7.37
C LEU A 145 -13.72 -2.36 7.70
N LEU A 146 -14.86 -2.99 7.43
CA LEU A 146 -15.06 -4.42 7.68
C LEU A 146 -14.05 -5.27 6.92
N LEU A 147 -13.87 -5.02 5.62
CA LEU A 147 -12.85 -5.71 4.81
C LEU A 147 -11.45 -5.47 5.37
N GLY A 148 -11.12 -4.25 5.78
CA GLY A 148 -9.81 -3.93 6.34
C GLY A 148 -9.53 -4.69 7.64
N VAL A 149 -10.50 -4.75 8.55
CA VAL A 149 -10.42 -5.54 9.79
C VAL A 149 -10.28 -7.03 9.48
N ILE A 150 -11.13 -7.57 8.60
CA ILE A 150 -11.11 -8.98 8.21
C ILE A 150 -9.74 -9.35 7.62
N PHE A 151 -9.26 -8.62 6.61
CA PHE A 151 -7.98 -8.92 5.98
C PHE A 151 -6.80 -8.67 6.91
N GLY A 152 -6.88 -7.68 7.80
CA GLY A 152 -5.88 -7.45 8.84
C GLY A 152 -5.69 -8.69 9.72
N TYR A 153 -6.77 -9.18 10.32
CA TYR A 153 -6.72 -10.36 11.19
C TYR A 153 -6.42 -11.65 10.43
N LEU A 154 -7.04 -11.86 9.26
CA LEU A 154 -6.77 -13.03 8.43
C LEU A 154 -5.31 -13.07 7.99
N GLY A 155 -4.73 -11.95 7.57
CA GLY A 155 -3.31 -11.86 7.21
C GLY A 155 -2.40 -12.25 8.36
N ILE A 156 -2.61 -11.67 9.55
CA ILE A 156 -1.83 -12.00 10.75
C ILE A 156 -1.97 -13.49 11.09
N TYR A 157 -3.20 -14.00 11.17
CA TYR A 157 -3.46 -15.41 11.49
C TYR A 157 -2.78 -16.34 10.49
N PHE A 158 -2.94 -16.04 9.20
CA PHE A 158 -2.37 -16.81 8.11
C PHE A 158 -0.83 -16.84 8.20
N PHE A 159 -0.16 -15.70 8.37
CA PHE A 159 1.30 -15.67 8.49
C PHE A 159 1.85 -16.22 9.81
N LYS A 160 1.06 -16.22 10.89
CA LYS A 160 1.41 -16.94 12.12
C LYS A 160 1.34 -18.46 11.90
N LYS A 161 0.33 -18.94 11.15
CA LYS A 161 0.14 -20.36 10.87
C LYS A 161 1.18 -20.94 9.90
N PHE A 162 1.52 -20.21 8.83
CA PHE A 162 2.43 -20.69 7.79
C PHE A 162 3.90 -20.27 8.01
N ALA A 163 4.21 -19.69 9.17
CA ALA A 163 5.56 -19.36 9.63
C ALA A 163 6.43 -18.71 8.54
N ASP A 164 7.64 -19.23 8.30
CA ASP A 164 8.70 -18.61 7.51
C ASP A 164 8.62 -18.96 6.01
N LYS A 165 7.44 -19.32 5.51
CA LYS A 165 7.20 -19.70 4.11
C LYS A 165 6.42 -18.64 3.31
N GLU A 166 6.42 -17.39 3.78
CA GLU A 166 5.63 -16.30 3.19
C GLU A 166 5.89 -16.06 1.69
N GLU A 167 7.12 -16.24 1.21
CA GLU A 167 7.53 -16.10 -0.19
C GLU A 167 6.89 -17.15 -1.09
N TYR A 168 6.80 -18.41 -0.64
CA TYR A 168 6.20 -19.48 -1.42
C TYR A 168 4.69 -19.28 -1.54
N ILE A 169 4.06 -18.85 -0.45
CA ILE A 169 2.64 -18.49 -0.49
C ILE A 169 2.43 -17.35 -1.48
N ALA A 170 3.27 -16.32 -1.42
CA ALA A 170 3.15 -15.19 -2.33
C ALA A 170 3.19 -15.63 -3.80
N LEU A 171 4.10 -16.53 -4.15
CA LEU A 171 4.20 -17.12 -5.49
C LEU A 171 2.96 -17.93 -5.88
N THR A 172 2.39 -18.73 -4.97
CA THR A 172 1.20 -19.56 -5.28
C THR A 172 -0.05 -18.76 -5.62
N LEU A 173 -0.16 -17.51 -5.17
CA LEU A 173 -1.31 -16.65 -5.49
C LEU A 173 -1.14 -15.86 -6.79
N ILE A 174 0.03 -15.87 -7.43
CA ILE A 174 0.27 -15.15 -8.71
C ILE A 174 -0.81 -15.47 -9.77
N PRO A 175 -1.19 -16.75 -10.03
CA PRO A 175 -2.20 -17.07 -11.02
C PRO A 175 -3.55 -16.37 -10.76
N LEU A 176 -3.97 -16.26 -9.50
CA LEU A 176 -5.20 -15.56 -9.12
C LEU A 176 -5.16 -14.08 -9.51
N PHE A 177 -4.04 -13.40 -9.21
CA PHE A 177 -3.86 -12.00 -9.58
C PHE A 177 -3.86 -11.81 -11.10
N VAL A 178 -3.17 -12.68 -11.84
CA VAL A 178 -3.15 -12.64 -13.31
C VAL A 178 -4.56 -12.82 -13.88
N ILE A 179 -5.31 -13.82 -13.42
CA ILE A 179 -6.68 -14.07 -13.88
C ILE A 179 -7.57 -12.86 -13.65
N LEU A 180 -7.54 -12.28 -12.44
CA LEU A 180 -8.40 -11.13 -12.12
C LEU A 180 -8.01 -9.86 -12.88
N MET A 181 -6.72 -9.64 -13.14
CA MET A 181 -6.24 -8.55 -14.00
C MET A 181 -6.76 -8.71 -15.44
N LEU A 182 -6.74 -9.92 -15.98
CA LEU A 182 -7.19 -10.20 -17.35
C LEU A 182 -8.71 -10.10 -17.52
N ILE A 183 -9.49 -10.51 -16.50
CA ILE A 183 -10.96 -10.48 -16.57
C ILE A 183 -11.50 -9.05 -16.54
N HIS A 184 -10.99 -8.20 -15.64
CA HIS A 184 -11.59 -6.90 -15.36
C HIS A 184 -10.80 -5.72 -15.94
N GLY A 185 -9.48 -5.85 -16.09
CA GLY A 185 -8.63 -4.85 -16.76
C GLY A 185 -8.62 -3.44 -16.16
N SER A 186 -9.17 -3.22 -14.96
CA SER A 186 -9.21 -1.87 -14.36
C SER A 186 -7.82 -1.44 -13.87
N GLU A 187 -7.51 -0.15 -13.96
CA GLU A 187 -6.20 0.41 -13.57
C GLU A 187 -5.82 0.00 -12.14
N GLN A 188 -6.80 0.00 -11.22
CA GLN A 188 -6.59 -0.42 -9.83
C GLN A 188 -6.15 -1.89 -9.73
N LEU A 189 -6.79 -2.80 -10.49
CA LEU A 189 -6.45 -4.22 -10.48
C LEU A 189 -5.11 -4.49 -11.15
N ILE A 190 -4.81 -3.79 -12.25
CA ILE A 190 -3.50 -3.85 -12.92
C ILE A 190 -2.41 -3.40 -11.95
N ALA A 191 -2.59 -2.25 -11.31
CA ALA A 191 -1.62 -1.71 -10.36
C ALA A 191 -1.38 -2.65 -9.19
N ALA A 192 -2.44 -3.17 -8.56
CA ALA A 192 -2.33 -4.08 -7.43
C ALA A 192 -1.67 -5.41 -7.84
N GLY A 193 -2.10 -6.01 -8.95
CA GLY A 193 -1.63 -7.32 -9.35
C GLY A 193 -0.23 -7.34 -9.95
N ALA A 194 0.12 -6.37 -10.79
CA ALA A 194 1.48 -6.28 -11.28
C ALA A 194 2.47 -5.95 -10.16
N ALA A 195 2.13 -5.02 -9.25
CA ALA A 195 2.94 -4.74 -8.07
C ALA A 195 3.09 -5.97 -7.16
N TYR A 196 2.02 -6.76 -7.00
CA TYR A 196 2.05 -8.02 -6.25
C TYR A 196 3.03 -9.03 -6.85
N ILE A 197 2.97 -9.25 -8.17
CA ILE A 197 3.85 -10.20 -8.86
C ILE A 197 5.31 -9.75 -8.71
N GLY A 198 5.59 -8.47 -8.95
CA GLY A 198 6.93 -7.91 -8.77
C GLY A 198 7.46 -8.05 -7.34
N LEU A 199 6.61 -7.77 -6.35
CA LEU A 199 6.94 -7.91 -4.93
C LEU A 199 7.20 -9.37 -4.53
N ALA A 200 6.34 -10.30 -4.98
CA ALA A 200 6.45 -11.72 -4.66
C ALA A 200 7.73 -12.34 -5.22
N ILE A 201 8.00 -12.09 -6.52
CA ILE A 201 9.23 -12.57 -7.17
C ILE A 201 10.45 -11.90 -6.54
N GLY A 202 10.42 -10.58 -6.35
CA GLY A 202 11.56 -9.86 -5.79
C GLY A 202 11.89 -10.28 -4.36
N TYR A 203 10.89 -10.49 -3.49
CA TYR A 203 11.15 -10.98 -2.14
C TYR A 203 11.67 -12.42 -2.12
N TYR A 204 11.18 -13.29 -3.02
CA TYR A 204 11.75 -14.64 -3.19
C TYR A 204 13.23 -14.59 -3.57
N LEU A 205 13.60 -13.74 -4.55
CA LEU A 205 14.99 -13.55 -4.96
C LEU A 205 15.84 -12.95 -3.83
N GLU A 206 15.30 -12.00 -3.08
CA GLU A 206 15.97 -11.38 -1.95
C GLU A 206 16.29 -12.41 -0.87
N LYS A 207 15.32 -13.22 -0.48
CA LYS A 207 15.49 -14.23 0.58
C LYS A 207 16.43 -15.37 0.17
N THR A 208 16.43 -15.72 -1.12
CA THR A 208 17.23 -16.82 -1.66
C THR A 208 18.68 -16.41 -1.90
N TYR A 209 18.92 -15.29 -2.59
CA TYR A 209 20.23 -14.94 -3.12
C TYR A 209 20.90 -13.76 -2.39
N ILE A 210 20.13 -12.74 -2.00
CA ILE A 210 20.71 -11.50 -1.49
C ILE A 210 20.86 -11.51 0.02
N LYS A 211 19.81 -11.89 0.77
CA LYS A 211 19.80 -11.97 2.23
C LYS A 211 20.32 -10.68 2.88
N SER A 212 19.74 -9.54 2.51
CA SER A 212 20.19 -8.22 2.99
C SER A 212 19.84 -7.99 4.46
N GLU A 213 20.77 -7.35 5.18
CA GLU A 213 20.51 -6.78 6.50
C GLU A 213 19.90 -5.38 6.36
N VAL A 214 18.81 -5.12 7.09
CA VAL A 214 18.10 -3.83 7.03
C VAL A 214 18.66 -2.79 8.01
N GLN A 215 19.23 -3.25 9.12
CA GLN A 215 19.73 -2.38 10.18
C GLN A 215 21.00 -1.62 9.74
N ALA A 216 21.04 -0.33 10.05
CA ALA A 216 22.16 0.54 9.75
C ALA A 216 22.10 1.79 10.67
N PRO A 217 23.19 2.56 10.81
CA PRO A 217 23.15 3.86 11.47
C PRO A 217 22.09 4.78 10.86
N LEU A 218 21.50 5.66 11.68
CA LEU A 218 20.38 6.53 11.28
C LEU A 218 20.64 7.30 9.97
N LYS A 219 21.85 7.85 9.78
CA LYS A 219 22.23 8.56 8.54
C LYS A 219 22.10 7.66 7.30
N ILE A 220 22.48 6.39 7.40
CA ILE A 220 22.35 5.43 6.31
C ILE A 220 20.89 5.02 6.13
N GLN A 221 20.12 4.84 7.21
CA GLN A 221 18.69 4.56 7.10
C GLN A 221 17.95 5.69 6.37
N VAL A 222 18.21 6.95 6.71
CA VAL A 222 17.64 8.11 6.00
C VAL A 222 18.04 8.08 4.52
N LEU A 223 19.31 7.80 4.21
CA LEU A 223 19.77 7.72 2.82
C LEU A 223 19.11 6.56 2.05
N LYS A 224 18.93 5.38 2.66
CA LYS A 224 18.17 4.26 2.10
C LYS A 224 16.75 4.68 1.73
N LEU A 225 16.07 5.42 2.61
CA LEU A 225 14.70 5.89 2.36
C LEU A 225 14.67 6.90 1.20
N ILE A 226 15.57 7.89 1.19
CA ILE A 226 15.63 8.90 0.12
C ILE A 226 15.89 8.23 -1.24
N ILE A 227 16.88 7.35 -1.33
CA ILE A 227 17.22 6.66 -2.58
C ILE A 227 16.09 5.70 -3.00
N GLY A 228 15.59 4.90 -2.06
CA GLY A 228 14.55 3.90 -2.34
C GLY A 228 13.25 4.54 -2.80
N LEU A 229 12.75 5.55 -2.09
CA LEU A 229 11.52 6.27 -2.44
C LEU A 229 11.73 7.15 -3.68
N GLY A 230 12.90 7.80 -3.80
CA GLY A 230 13.25 8.61 -4.97
C GLY A 230 13.23 7.79 -6.26
N ILE A 231 13.79 6.57 -6.24
CA ILE A 231 13.75 5.66 -7.39
C ILE A 231 12.33 5.13 -7.62
N ILE A 232 11.53 4.82 -6.60
CA ILE A 232 10.11 4.47 -6.79
C ILE A 232 9.37 5.60 -7.51
N PHE A 233 9.53 6.84 -7.06
CA PHE A 233 8.86 7.99 -7.66
C PHE A 233 9.35 8.22 -9.10
N GLY A 234 10.67 8.17 -9.32
CA GLY A 234 11.27 8.29 -10.65
C GLY A 234 10.81 7.19 -11.61
N LEU A 235 10.73 5.94 -11.16
CA LEU A 235 10.19 4.84 -11.96
C LEU A 235 8.70 5.03 -12.24
N LYS A 236 7.91 5.43 -11.24
CA LYS A 236 6.46 5.60 -11.38
C LYS A 236 6.11 6.69 -12.40
N GLU A 237 6.67 7.88 -12.24
CA GLU A 237 6.37 9.04 -13.10
C GLU A 237 7.18 9.03 -14.41
N GLY A 238 8.43 8.54 -14.36
CA GLY A 238 9.29 8.41 -15.53
C GLY A 238 8.78 7.36 -16.52
N LEU A 239 8.41 6.17 -16.05
CA LEU A 239 7.82 5.15 -16.93
C LEU A 239 6.44 5.57 -17.43
N LYS A 240 5.63 6.27 -16.61
CA LYS A 240 4.35 6.82 -17.06
C LYS A 240 4.53 7.78 -18.23
N SER A 241 5.46 8.73 -18.10
CA SER A 241 5.79 9.71 -19.14
C SER A 241 6.33 9.01 -20.39
N LEU A 242 7.27 8.08 -20.23
CA LEU A 242 7.86 7.33 -21.35
C LEU A 242 6.80 6.50 -22.10
N PHE A 243 5.96 5.77 -21.38
CA PHE A 243 4.94 4.91 -21.98
C PHE A 243 3.83 5.72 -22.65
N SER A 244 3.54 6.94 -22.16
CA SER A 244 2.60 7.83 -22.84
C SER A 244 3.04 8.24 -24.26
N LEU A 245 4.35 8.23 -24.56
CA LEU A 245 4.87 8.53 -25.89
C LEU A 245 4.68 7.39 -26.90
N ILE A 246 4.60 6.15 -26.40
CA ILE A 246 4.46 4.92 -27.21
C ILE A 246 2.97 4.55 -27.38
N GLY A 247 2.11 5.07 -26.50
CA GLY A 247 0.69 4.76 -26.40
C GLY A 247 0.37 4.02 -25.09
N THR A 248 -0.80 4.27 -24.52
CA THR A 248 -1.19 3.68 -23.23
C THR A 248 -1.79 2.28 -23.45
N TYR A 249 -0.98 1.25 -23.32
CA TYR A 249 -1.41 -0.14 -23.42
C TYR A 249 -1.44 -0.82 -22.06
N PHE A 250 -2.44 -1.69 -21.84
CA PHE A 250 -2.56 -2.58 -20.67
C PHE A 250 -1.21 -3.19 -20.26
N PHE A 251 -0.45 -3.71 -21.24
CA PHE A 251 0.83 -4.36 -21.02
C PHE A 251 1.91 -3.43 -20.45
N LEU A 252 1.93 -2.15 -20.84
CA LEU A 252 2.90 -1.19 -20.34
C LEU A 252 2.62 -0.82 -18.88
N ASP A 253 1.35 -0.74 -18.48
CA ASP A 253 0.99 -0.56 -17.07
C ASP A 253 1.38 -1.78 -16.23
N VAL A 254 1.19 -2.99 -16.75
CA VAL A 254 1.67 -4.21 -16.10
C VAL A 254 3.18 -4.15 -15.88
N ILE A 255 3.97 -3.79 -16.90
CA ILE A 255 5.42 -3.65 -16.76
C ILE A 255 5.78 -2.60 -15.72
N ARG A 256 5.15 -1.42 -15.76
CA ARG A 256 5.42 -0.31 -14.84
C ARG A 256 5.26 -0.73 -13.39
N TYR A 257 4.11 -1.27 -13.04
CA TYR A 257 3.82 -1.65 -11.65
C TYR A 257 4.60 -2.90 -11.21
N PHE A 258 4.89 -3.83 -12.13
CA PHE A 258 5.79 -4.95 -11.87
C PHE A 258 7.20 -4.48 -11.48
N ILE A 259 7.77 -3.55 -12.23
CA ILE A 259 9.10 -2.97 -11.94
C ILE A 259 9.09 -2.28 -10.58
N LEU A 260 8.03 -1.56 -10.22
CA LEU A 260 7.91 -0.93 -8.90
C LEU A 260 7.92 -1.95 -7.76
N GLY A 261 7.17 -3.05 -7.88
CA GLY A 261 7.17 -4.13 -6.88
C GLY A 261 8.52 -4.84 -6.76
N LEU A 262 9.17 -5.10 -7.90
CA LEU A 262 10.47 -5.75 -7.97
C LEU A 262 11.57 -4.84 -7.39
N TRP A 263 11.54 -3.56 -7.69
CA TRP A 263 12.45 -2.58 -7.12
C TRP A 263 12.30 -2.52 -5.59
N ALA A 264 11.07 -2.42 -5.09
CA ALA A 264 10.81 -2.27 -3.67
C ALA A 264 11.31 -3.47 -2.84
N SER A 265 11.14 -4.69 -3.37
CA SER A 265 11.46 -5.93 -2.66
C SER A 265 12.87 -6.47 -2.90
N PHE A 266 13.42 -6.28 -4.10
CA PHE A 266 14.72 -6.83 -4.50
C PHE A 266 15.74 -5.75 -4.86
N GLY A 267 15.38 -4.84 -5.78
CA GLY A 267 16.33 -3.86 -6.34
C GLY A 267 16.94 -2.95 -5.26
N ALA A 268 16.10 -2.34 -4.43
CA ALA A 268 16.53 -1.46 -3.36
C ALA A 268 17.41 -2.19 -2.33
N LEU A 269 17.00 -3.37 -1.87
CA LEU A 269 17.77 -4.14 -0.89
C LEU A 269 19.11 -4.65 -1.43
N THR A 270 19.16 -5.00 -2.72
CA THR A 270 20.40 -5.34 -3.42
C THR A 270 21.33 -4.14 -3.46
N LEU A 271 20.83 -2.99 -3.95
CA LEU A 271 21.61 -1.75 -3.99
C LEU A 271 22.15 -1.40 -2.60
N PHE A 272 21.31 -1.43 -1.57
CA PHE A 272 21.71 -1.06 -0.22
C PHE A 272 22.78 -1.98 0.35
N LYS A 273 22.72 -3.29 0.06
CA LYS A 273 23.73 -4.25 0.52
C LYS A 273 25.11 -3.95 -0.06
N TYR A 274 25.18 -3.58 -1.34
CA TYR A 274 26.46 -3.34 -2.01
C TYR A 274 26.96 -1.90 -1.86
N ALA A 275 26.07 -0.91 -1.83
CA ALA A 275 26.42 0.50 -1.68
C ALA A 275 26.74 0.88 -0.23
N PHE A 276 26.02 0.29 0.75
CA PHE A 276 26.17 0.60 2.16
C PHE A 276 26.66 -0.63 2.91
N LYS A 277 27.97 -0.89 2.85
CA LYS A 277 28.62 -1.91 3.69
C LYS A 277 28.25 -1.66 5.15
N THR A 278 27.54 -2.60 5.75
CA THR A 278 27.05 -2.51 7.14
C THR A 278 28.22 -2.46 8.12
N THR A 279 27.96 -2.01 9.35
CA THR A 279 28.96 -1.96 10.43
C THR A 279 29.61 -3.32 10.67
N SER A 280 28.85 -4.41 10.51
CA SER A 280 29.34 -5.80 10.59
C SER A 280 30.35 -6.12 9.47
N GLN A 281 30.06 -5.74 8.22
CA GLN A 281 30.97 -5.95 7.10
C GLN A 281 32.25 -5.10 7.17
N ARG A 282 32.15 -3.88 7.72
CA ARG A 282 33.33 -3.04 7.97
C ARG A 282 34.22 -3.62 9.07
N ALA A 283 33.64 -4.17 10.13
CA ALA A 283 34.38 -4.82 11.22
C ALA A 283 35.13 -6.07 10.75
N VAL A 284 34.50 -6.92 9.92
CA VAL A 284 35.14 -8.11 9.33
C VAL A 284 36.29 -7.73 8.38
N LEU A 285 36.10 -6.71 7.52
CA LEU A 285 37.16 -6.23 6.63
C LEU A 285 38.33 -5.59 7.40
N GLN A 286 38.07 -4.96 8.55
CA GLN A 286 39.12 -4.42 9.41
C GLN A 286 39.88 -5.52 10.18
N GLN A 287 39.27 -6.69 10.40
CA GLN A 287 39.96 -7.86 10.97
C GLN A 287 40.73 -8.67 9.93
N GLN A 288 40.31 -8.68 8.66
CA GLN A 288 41.02 -9.37 7.56
C GLN A 288 42.21 -8.58 7.01
N ASN A 289 42.28 -7.28 7.28
CA ASN A 289 43.38 -6.39 6.88
C ASN A 289 44.37 -6.10 8.02
N LYS A 290 44.32 -6.88 9.11
CA LYS A 290 45.30 -6.89 10.21
C LYS A 290 45.96 -8.26 10.27
#